data_AF-A0AAF0J1Y1-F1
#
_entry.id   AF-A0AAF0J1Y1-F1
#
_cell.length_a   1.000
_cell.length_b   1.000
_cell.length_c   1.000
_cell.angle_alpha   90.00
_cell.angle_beta   90.00
_cell.angle_gamma   90.00
#
_symmetry.space_group_name_H-M   'P 1'
#
loop_
_entity.id
_entity.type
_entity.pdbx_description
1 polymer ?
#
loop_
_entity_poly.entity_id
_entity_poly.type
_entity_poly.pdbx_seq_one_letter_code
_entity_poly.pdbx_strand_id
1 'polypeptide(L)'
;MFSWTGYELWYRIAYLGAIVSYGVVIYKSFGVPRTDRAYVQRALMDENVQYLVIAMYWCWIKPIALTLTPYVTFSLFHLLTFTRTTILPSIIPAGQASNGSPTPAGGSLTKSIQAWVKENYDRAMRFVSYAEVVIFVRVLVGALLFKNSLIAPLLYAHFLRLRFYMSSFTRAAFLHVRSELDQLTQHESCPPAVRKGYLMLMDLVTRYASTVLSFNKGQPAPSASSSARTNPASGTGSPADPTKLKTR
;
A
#
# COMPACT_ATOMS: atom_id res chain seq x y z
N MET A 1 27.35 25.73 9.54
CA MET A 1 26.55 24.60 9.02
C MET A 1 25.14 24.76 9.59
N PHE A 2 24.26 25.48 8.87
CA PHE A 2 22.91 25.82 9.34
C PHE A 2 22.13 24.54 9.65
N SER A 3 21.85 24.28 10.93
CA SER A 3 21.10 23.10 11.35
C SER A 3 19.66 23.22 10.89
N TRP A 4 19.28 22.29 10.03
CA TRP A 4 17.95 21.94 9.54
C TRP A 4 16.95 21.54 10.66
N THR A 5 16.82 22.32 11.74
CA THR A 5 15.89 22.05 12.86
C THR A 5 14.43 22.02 12.39
N GLY A 6 14.07 22.90 11.45
CA GLY A 6 12.72 22.93 10.87
C GLY A 6 12.38 21.65 10.09
N TYR A 7 13.28 21.15 9.25
CA TYR A 7 13.02 19.95 8.46
C TYR A 7 12.78 18.72 9.34
N GLU A 8 13.61 18.51 10.35
CA GLU A 8 13.43 17.37 11.25
C GLU A 8 12.10 17.48 12.01
N LEU A 9 11.74 18.68 12.45
CA LEU A 9 10.45 18.94 13.08
C LEU A 9 9.27 18.62 12.15
N TRP A 10 9.25 19.18 10.93
CA TRP A 10 8.17 18.95 9.96
C TRP A 10 8.09 17.48 9.52
N TYR A 11 9.23 16.81 9.38
CA TYR A 11 9.29 15.37 9.09
C TYR A 11 8.63 14.54 10.20
N ARG A 12 8.98 14.83 11.46
CA ARG A 12 8.40 14.13 12.62
C ARG A 12 6.90 14.42 12.75
N ILE A 13 6.47 15.67 12.58
CA ILE A 13 5.06 16.06 12.57
C ILE A 13 4.30 15.31 11.48
N ALA A 14 4.85 15.22 10.26
CA ALA A 14 4.22 14.49 9.16
C ALA A 14 4.04 13.00 9.51
N TYR A 15 5.04 12.37 10.10
CA TYR A 15 4.92 10.97 10.54
C TYR A 15 4.00 10.76 11.73
N LEU A 16 3.96 11.68 12.69
CA LEU A 16 2.99 11.64 13.79
C LEU A 16 1.57 11.73 13.24
N GLY A 17 1.33 12.63 12.27
CA GLY A 17 0.05 12.71 11.55
C GLY A 17 -0.30 11.41 10.82
N ALA A 18 0.67 10.79 10.14
CA ALA A 18 0.49 9.51 9.50
C ALA A 18 0.14 8.39 10.50
N ILE A 19 0.85 8.29 11.62
CA ILE A 19 0.61 7.30 12.68
C ILE A 19 -0.83 7.43 13.22
N VAL A 20 -1.26 8.66 13.52
CA VAL A 20 -2.64 8.91 14.01
C VAL A 20 -3.67 8.54 12.94
N SER A 21 -3.47 8.98 11.69
CA SER A 21 -4.40 8.71 10.59
C SER A 21 -4.56 7.21 10.33
N TYR A 22 -3.45 6.48 10.22
CA TYR A 22 -3.48 5.03 10.02
C TYR A 22 -4.03 4.29 11.24
N GLY A 23 -3.76 4.76 12.46
CA GLY A 23 -4.39 4.24 13.66
C GLY A 23 -5.92 4.31 13.60
N VAL A 24 -6.48 5.43 13.14
CA VAL A 24 -7.93 5.58 12.94
C VAL A 24 -8.45 4.64 11.86
N VAL A 25 -7.75 4.50 10.73
CA VAL A 25 -8.15 3.58 9.64
C VAL A 25 -8.17 2.13 10.14
N ILE A 26 -7.14 1.70 10.86
CA ILE A 26 -7.04 0.34 11.41
C ILE A 26 -8.14 0.11 12.44
N TYR A 27 -8.37 1.05 13.36
CA TYR A 27 -9.45 0.91 14.35
C TYR A 27 -10.82 0.77 13.69
N LYS A 28 -11.09 1.52 12.62
CA LYS A 28 -12.33 1.37 11.83
C LYS A 28 -12.45 0.01 11.14
N SER A 29 -11.34 -0.55 10.65
CA SER A 29 -11.33 -1.81 9.90
C SER A 29 -11.35 -3.06 10.79
N PHE A 30 -10.80 -2.97 12.00
CA PHE A 30 -10.55 -4.13 12.88
C PHE A 30 -11.25 -4.06 14.24
N GLY A 31 -11.69 -2.87 14.66
CA GLY A 31 -12.25 -2.65 16.00
C GLY A 31 -11.17 -2.67 17.10
N VAL A 32 -11.57 -3.11 18.29
CA VAL A 32 -10.68 -3.16 19.46
C VAL A 32 -9.60 -4.24 19.25
N PRO A 33 -8.31 -3.92 19.51
CA PRO A 33 -7.22 -4.89 19.41
C PRO A 33 -7.45 -6.15 20.25
N ARG A 34 -7.25 -7.32 19.63
CA ARG A 34 -7.31 -8.62 20.31
C ARG A 34 -5.98 -9.35 20.16
N THR A 35 -5.66 -10.20 21.12
CA THR A 35 -4.42 -11.00 21.12
C THR A 35 -4.60 -12.38 20.52
N ASP A 36 -5.79 -12.69 19.98
CA ASP A 36 -6.04 -13.97 19.33
C ASP A 36 -5.27 -14.12 18.03
N ARG A 37 -4.85 -15.36 17.72
CA ARG A 37 -4.01 -15.66 16.55
C ARG A 37 -4.66 -15.22 15.24
N ALA A 38 -5.98 -15.33 15.11
CA ALA A 38 -6.68 -14.97 13.89
C ALA A 38 -6.68 -13.45 13.66
N TYR A 39 -6.91 -12.66 14.72
CA TYR A 39 -6.79 -11.21 14.68
C TYR A 39 -5.38 -10.77 14.30
N VAL A 40 -4.36 -11.30 14.99
CA VAL A 40 -2.96 -10.92 14.73
C VAL A 40 -2.54 -11.29 13.31
N GLN A 41 -2.89 -12.48 12.83
CA GLN A 41 -2.57 -12.90 11.47
C GLN A 41 -3.23 -12.00 10.42
N ARG A 42 -4.50 -11.66 10.62
CA ARG A 42 -5.23 -10.75 9.72
C ARG A 42 -4.61 -9.35 9.73
N ALA A 43 -4.28 -8.82 10.91
CA ALA A 43 -3.65 -7.51 11.05
C ALA A 43 -2.27 -7.47 10.36
N LEU A 44 -1.44 -8.50 10.50
CA LEU A 44 -0.13 -8.56 9.85
C LEU A 44 -0.21 -8.61 8.31
N MET A 45 -1.31 -9.11 7.76
CA MET A 45 -1.56 -9.16 6.31
C MET A 45 -2.18 -7.87 5.75
N ASP A 46 -2.62 -6.96 6.62
CA ASP A 46 -3.25 -5.71 6.20
C ASP A 46 -2.21 -4.64 5.85
N GLU A 47 -2.39 -4.00 4.70
CA GLU A 47 -1.45 -2.99 4.22
C GLU A 47 -1.43 -1.74 5.12
N ASN A 48 -2.56 -1.35 5.72
CA ASN A 48 -2.59 -0.19 6.61
C ASN A 48 -1.77 -0.45 7.87
N VAL A 49 -1.85 -1.66 8.42
CA VAL A 49 -1.02 -2.07 9.57
C VAL A 49 0.45 -2.08 9.18
N GLN A 50 0.80 -2.60 8.01
CA GLN A 50 2.17 -2.60 7.51
C GLN A 50 2.73 -1.18 7.36
N TYR A 51 1.95 -0.24 6.81
CA TYR A 51 2.31 1.18 6.75
C TYR A 51 2.40 1.81 8.15
N LEU A 52 1.50 1.52 9.08
CA LEU A 52 1.59 2.03 10.45
C LEU A 52 2.91 1.61 11.11
N VAL A 53 3.29 0.34 11.00
CA VAL A 53 4.53 -0.19 11.59
C VAL A 53 5.75 0.52 11.00
N ILE A 54 5.81 0.68 9.67
CA ILE A 54 6.96 1.35 9.05
C ILE A 54 6.95 2.87 9.33
N ALA A 55 5.78 3.51 9.47
CA ALA A 55 5.65 4.92 9.87
C ALA A 55 6.23 5.16 11.26
N MET A 56 5.92 4.28 12.22
CA MET A 56 6.50 4.33 13.56
C MET A 56 8.01 4.17 13.50
N TYR A 57 8.56 3.29 12.66
CA TYR A 57 10.01 3.22 12.50
C TYR A 57 10.61 4.53 11.96
N TRP A 58 10.04 5.06 10.87
CA TRP A 58 10.55 6.27 10.23
C TRP A 58 10.50 7.51 11.13
N CYS A 59 9.48 7.60 11.99
CA CYS A 59 9.30 8.75 12.89
C CYS A 59 10.45 8.90 13.91
N TRP A 60 11.13 7.81 14.31
CA TRP A 60 12.20 7.84 15.33
C TRP A 60 13.62 7.75 14.77
N ILE A 61 13.81 7.43 13.50
CA ILE A 61 15.15 7.36 12.90
C ILE A 61 15.58 8.68 12.22
N LYS A 62 16.83 8.73 11.74
CA LYS A 62 17.34 9.87 10.95
C LYS A 62 16.42 10.12 9.73
N PRO A 63 15.93 11.36 9.52
CA PRO A 63 14.95 11.63 8.48
C PRO A 63 15.41 11.26 7.06
N ILE A 64 14.56 10.55 6.33
CA ILE A 64 14.73 10.23 4.92
C ILE A 64 13.49 10.74 4.17
N ALA A 65 13.49 11.98 3.68
CA ALA A 65 12.29 12.63 3.10
C ALA A 65 11.53 11.76 2.08
N LEU A 66 12.25 11.00 1.26
CA LEU A 66 11.66 10.10 0.25
C LEU A 66 10.69 9.06 0.85
N THR A 67 10.86 8.68 2.12
CA THR A 67 9.97 7.74 2.82
C THR A 67 8.56 8.29 3.06
N LEU A 68 8.36 9.61 2.96
CA LEU A 68 7.05 10.25 3.08
C LEU A 68 6.19 10.10 1.82
N THR A 69 6.77 9.75 0.66
CA THR A 69 6.05 9.73 -0.62
C THR A 69 4.76 8.91 -0.58
N PRO A 70 4.73 7.66 -0.08
CA PRO A 70 3.49 6.89 0.03
C PRO A 70 2.45 7.60 0.92
N TYR A 71 2.88 8.14 2.06
CA TYR A 71 1.99 8.78 3.03
C TYR A 71 1.35 10.04 2.49
N VAL A 72 2.10 10.87 1.76
CA VAL A 72 1.56 12.08 1.13
C VAL A 72 0.51 11.68 0.08
N THR A 73 0.82 10.68 -0.76
CA THR A 73 -0.12 10.18 -1.77
C THR A 73 -1.40 9.66 -1.11
N PHE A 74 -1.32 8.74 -0.16
CA PHE A 74 -2.51 8.20 0.49
C PHE A 74 -3.28 9.25 1.30
N SER A 75 -2.59 10.20 1.94
CA SER A 75 -3.24 11.29 2.68
C SER A 75 -4.10 12.15 1.77
N LEU A 76 -3.68 12.41 0.53
CA LEU A 76 -4.50 13.12 -0.45
C LEU A 76 -5.80 12.36 -0.77
N PHE A 77 -5.71 11.06 -1.01
CA PHE A 77 -6.88 10.22 -1.30
C PHE A 77 -7.82 10.12 -0.08
N HIS A 78 -7.28 9.99 1.12
CA HIS A 78 -8.05 10.01 2.36
C HIS A 78 -8.72 11.36 2.58
N LEU A 79 -8.01 12.47 2.38
CA LEU A 79 -8.56 13.81 2.49
C LEU A 79 -9.72 14.01 1.53
N LEU A 80 -9.55 13.68 0.24
CA LEU A 80 -10.62 13.79 -0.76
C LEU A 80 -11.82 12.93 -0.41
N THR A 81 -11.58 11.68 0.03
CA THR A 81 -12.65 10.77 0.43
C THR A 81 -13.39 11.29 1.66
N PHE A 82 -12.68 11.82 2.65
CA PHE A 82 -13.26 12.41 3.86
C PHE A 82 -14.07 13.67 3.52
N THR A 83 -13.54 14.56 2.68
CA THR A 83 -14.26 15.73 2.19
C THR A 83 -15.56 15.32 1.51
N ARG A 84 -15.52 14.31 0.63
CA ARG A 84 -16.69 13.80 -0.07
C ARG A 84 -17.74 13.17 0.86
N THR A 85 -17.31 12.38 1.82
CA THR A 85 -18.20 11.51 2.60
C THR A 85 -18.67 12.13 3.91
N THR A 86 -17.97 13.14 4.42
CA THR A 86 -18.24 13.75 5.72
C THR A 86 -18.46 15.26 5.61
N ILE A 87 -17.48 16.00 5.08
CA ILE A 87 -17.54 17.47 5.08
C ILE A 87 -18.66 17.97 4.16
N LEU A 88 -18.71 17.51 2.91
CA LEU A 88 -19.73 17.99 1.97
C LEU A 88 -21.17 17.66 2.40
N PRO A 89 -21.50 16.43 2.84
CA PRO A 89 -22.82 16.14 3.39
C PRO A 89 -23.19 16.94 4.64
N SER A 90 -22.21 17.33 5.46
CA SER A 90 -22.48 18.17 6.65
C SER A 90 -22.83 19.63 6.31
N ILE A 91 -22.34 20.15 5.19
CA ILE A 91 -22.60 21.53 4.74
C ILE A 91 -23.81 21.58 3.81
N ILE A 92 -23.97 20.56 2.96
CA ILE A 92 -25.09 20.41 2.01
C ILE A 92 -25.78 19.07 2.31
N PRO A 93 -26.74 19.04 3.26
CA PRO A 93 -27.48 17.83 3.59
C PRO A 93 -28.31 17.33 2.41
N ALA A 94 -28.68 16.04 2.46
CA ALA A 94 -29.65 15.51 1.52
C ALA A 94 -31.00 16.23 1.72
N GLY A 95 -31.68 16.52 0.62
CA GLY A 95 -32.96 17.20 0.62
C GLY A 95 -33.95 16.56 -0.35
N GLN A 96 -35.12 17.16 -0.48
CA GLN A 96 -36.10 16.82 -1.52
C GLN A 96 -36.28 18.05 -2.41
N ALA A 97 -36.22 17.84 -3.72
CA ALA A 97 -36.56 18.86 -4.69
C ALA A 97 -38.08 19.12 -4.67
N SER A 98 -38.52 20.25 -5.22
CA SER A 98 -39.94 20.65 -5.27
C SER A 98 -40.86 19.62 -5.96
N ASN A 99 -40.29 18.79 -6.83
CA ASN A 99 -40.98 17.68 -7.50
C ASN A 99 -40.96 16.37 -6.70
N GLY A 100 -40.60 16.40 -5.40
CA GLY A 100 -40.50 15.24 -4.52
C GLY A 100 -39.29 14.33 -4.80
N SER A 101 -38.42 14.68 -5.76
CA SER A 101 -37.25 13.86 -6.07
C SER A 101 -36.15 14.04 -5.01
N PRO A 102 -35.50 12.97 -4.54
CA PRO A 102 -34.42 13.07 -3.57
C PRO A 102 -33.20 13.76 -4.21
N THR A 103 -32.69 14.79 -3.52
CA THR A 103 -31.44 15.46 -3.89
C THR A 103 -30.31 14.92 -3.01
N PRO A 104 -29.26 14.30 -3.59
CA PRO A 104 -28.18 13.71 -2.82
C PRO A 104 -27.36 14.78 -2.08
N ALA A 105 -26.90 14.42 -0.87
CA ALA A 105 -26.06 15.28 -0.05
C ALA A 105 -24.72 15.60 -0.75
N GLY A 106 -24.16 16.78 -0.47
CA GLY A 106 -22.82 17.19 -0.90
C GLY A 106 -22.70 17.70 -2.34
N GLY A 107 -23.81 17.84 -3.08
CA GLY A 107 -23.86 18.53 -4.37
C GLY A 107 -23.01 17.92 -5.49
N SER A 108 -22.73 18.71 -6.53
CA SER A 108 -21.98 18.28 -7.72
C SER A 108 -20.52 17.92 -7.41
N LEU A 109 -19.90 18.62 -6.44
CA LEU A 109 -18.51 18.41 -6.05
C LEU A 109 -18.25 16.99 -5.53
N THR A 110 -19.24 16.38 -4.86
CA THR A 110 -19.18 14.98 -4.43
C THR A 110 -18.92 14.02 -5.60
N LYS A 111 -19.61 14.24 -6.72
CA LYS A 111 -19.44 13.44 -7.95
C LYS A 111 -18.07 13.69 -8.59
N SER A 112 -17.64 14.95 -8.66
CA SER A 112 -16.33 15.32 -9.23
C SER A 112 -15.17 14.70 -8.44
N ILE A 113 -15.22 14.77 -7.10
CA ILE A 113 -14.20 14.14 -6.25
C ILE A 113 -14.20 12.62 -6.44
N GLN A 114 -15.37 11.98 -6.50
CA GLN A 114 -15.46 10.54 -6.73
C GLN A 114 -14.87 10.14 -8.08
N ALA A 115 -15.18 10.89 -9.15
CA ALA A 115 -14.63 10.65 -10.48
C ALA A 115 -13.10 10.79 -10.48
N TRP A 116 -12.57 11.87 -9.90
CA TRP A 116 -11.13 12.11 -9.81
C TRP A 116 -10.41 10.99 -9.04
N VAL A 117 -10.96 10.58 -7.89
CA VAL A 117 -10.39 9.48 -7.09
C VAL A 117 -10.35 8.19 -7.89
N LYS A 118 -11.44 7.85 -8.59
CA LYS A 118 -11.49 6.63 -9.42
C LYS A 118 -10.49 6.67 -10.57
N GLU A 119 -10.40 7.78 -11.28
CA GLU A 119 -9.51 7.92 -12.44
C GLU A 119 -8.02 7.86 -12.04
N ASN A 120 -7.68 8.40 -10.87
CA ASN A 120 -6.30 8.53 -10.45
C ASN A 120 -5.83 7.42 -9.51
N TYR A 121 -6.72 6.56 -9.01
CA TYR A 121 -6.37 5.49 -8.06
C TYR A 121 -5.29 4.56 -8.61
N ASP A 122 -5.49 3.98 -9.79
CA ASP A 122 -4.52 3.05 -10.40
C ASP A 122 -3.19 3.73 -10.70
N ARG A 123 -3.22 5.00 -11.18
CA ARG A 123 -2.02 5.80 -11.44
C ARG A 123 -1.24 6.03 -10.14
N ALA A 124 -1.93 6.39 -9.07
CA ALA A 124 -1.33 6.59 -7.75
C ALA A 124 -0.76 5.30 -7.17
N MET A 125 -1.47 4.18 -7.29
CA MET A 125 -1.00 2.87 -6.80
C MET A 125 0.27 2.42 -7.53
N ARG A 126 0.36 2.64 -8.85
CA ARG A 126 1.59 2.41 -9.63
C ARG A 126 2.71 3.32 -9.16
N PHE A 127 2.43 4.62 -9.04
CA PHE A 127 3.42 5.60 -8.58
C PHE A 127 4.00 5.23 -7.21
N VAL A 128 3.14 4.91 -6.23
CA VAL A 128 3.58 4.47 -4.90
C VAL A 128 4.40 3.18 -5.00
N SER A 129 3.97 2.20 -5.80
CA SER A 129 4.70 0.94 -5.95
C SER A 129 6.12 1.13 -6.48
N TYR A 130 6.31 2.01 -7.47
CA TYR A 130 7.67 2.36 -7.94
C TYR A 130 8.45 3.16 -6.89
N ALA A 131 7.81 4.12 -6.21
CA ALA A 131 8.44 4.88 -5.15
C ALA A 131 8.93 3.96 -4.01
N GLU A 132 8.17 2.92 -3.66
CA GLU A 132 8.56 1.92 -2.66
C GLU A 132 9.86 1.20 -3.06
N VAL A 133 10.00 0.80 -4.33
CA VAL A 133 11.24 0.19 -4.84
C VAL A 133 12.41 1.17 -4.75
N VAL A 134 12.22 2.43 -5.16
CA VAL A 134 13.26 3.47 -5.08
C VAL A 134 13.68 3.76 -3.64
N ILE A 135 12.73 3.81 -2.69
CA ILE A 135 13.01 3.96 -1.27
C ILE A 135 13.92 2.83 -0.79
N PHE A 136 13.63 1.58 -1.16
CA PHE A 136 14.47 0.46 -0.77
C PHE A 136 15.89 0.57 -1.30
N VAL A 137 16.06 0.89 -2.59
CA VAL A 137 17.39 1.11 -3.17
C VAL A 137 18.13 2.21 -2.41
N ARG A 138 17.48 3.35 -2.13
CA ARG A 138 18.08 4.44 -1.36
C ARG A 138 18.47 4.02 0.05
N VAL A 139 17.63 3.25 0.75
CA VAL A 139 17.90 2.78 2.11
C VAL A 139 19.02 1.75 2.12
N LEU A 140 19.06 0.84 1.15
CA LEU A 140 20.10 -0.18 0.97
C LEU A 140 21.46 0.46 0.68
N VAL A 141 21.53 1.38 -0.30
CA VAL A 141 22.77 2.12 -0.60
C VAL A 141 23.23 2.93 0.63
N GLY A 142 22.29 3.55 1.35
CA GLY A 142 22.59 4.23 2.60
C GLY A 142 23.25 3.31 3.64
N ALA A 143 22.83 2.05 3.71
CA ALA A 143 23.34 1.07 4.66
C ALA A 143 24.72 0.57 4.26
N LEU A 144 24.93 0.28 2.97
CA LEU A 144 26.24 -0.10 2.42
C LEU A 144 27.29 1.00 2.58
N LEU A 145 26.88 2.27 2.54
CA LEU A 145 27.74 3.43 2.79
C LEU A 145 27.81 3.83 4.28
N PHE A 146 27.22 3.06 5.20
CA PHE A 146 27.13 3.34 6.63
C PHE A 146 26.56 4.73 6.97
N LYS A 147 25.67 5.25 6.12
CA LYS A 147 25.00 6.56 6.29
C LYS A 147 23.65 6.46 7.01
N ASN A 148 23.03 5.28 7.05
CA ASN A 148 21.83 5.00 7.84
C ASN A 148 21.99 3.67 8.61
N SER A 149 21.01 3.35 9.45
CA SER A 149 21.00 2.09 10.22
C SER A 149 20.94 0.87 9.30
N LEU A 150 21.74 -0.17 9.60
CA LEU A 150 21.68 -1.47 8.91
C LEU A 150 20.34 -2.19 9.12
N ILE A 151 19.56 -1.80 10.14
CA ILE A 151 18.21 -2.33 10.39
C ILE A 151 17.21 -1.79 9.36
N ALA A 152 17.41 -0.57 8.84
CA ALA A 152 16.49 0.07 7.91
C ALA A 152 16.21 -0.76 6.64
N PRO A 153 17.23 -1.26 5.90
CA PRO A 153 16.98 -2.08 4.73
C PRO A 153 16.35 -3.44 5.07
N LEU A 154 16.65 -4.04 6.24
CA LEU A 154 16.05 -5.31 6.65
C LEU A 154 14.55 -5.16 6.94
N LEU A 155 14.18 -4.16 7.74
CA LEU A 155 12.80 -3.84 8.05
C LEU A 155 12.01 -3.50 6.78
N TYR A 156 12.60 -2.68 5.91
CA TYR A 156 11.94 -2.26 4.68
C TYR A 156 11.87 -3.37 3.62
N ALA A 157 12.86 -4.27 3.56
CA ALA A 157 12.78 -5.49 2.73
C ALA A 157 11.61 -6.38 3.17
N HIS A 158 11.39 -6.52 4.48
CA HIS A 158 10.24 -7.27 4.99
C HIS A 158 8.92 -6.61 4.62
N PHE A 159 8.80 -5.30 4.80
CA PHE A 159 7.66 -4.52 4.34
C PHE A 159 7.40 -4.73 2.83
N LEU A 160 8.42 -4.60 1.99
CA LEU A 160 8.30 -4.82 0.55
C LEU A 160 7.90 -6.25 0.17
N ARG A 161 8.40 -7.24 0.91
CA ARG A 161 7.99 -8.64 0.70
C ARG A 161 6.51 -8.84 1.01
N LEU A 162 6.00 -8.29 2.10
CA LEU A 162 4.57 -8.33 2.40
C LEU A 162 3.76 -7.62 1.30
N ARG A 163 4.20 -6.42 0.89
CA ARG A 163 3.59 -5.68 -0.22
C ARG A 163 3.60 -6.47 -1.52
N PHE A 164 4.68 -7.19 -1.83
CA PHE A 164 4.76 -8.05 -3.02
C PHE A 164 3.68 -9.15 -3.00
N TYR A 165 3.37 -9.75 -1.84
CA TYR A 165 2.29 -10.73 -1.77
C TYR A 165 0.90 -10.10 -1.86
N MET A 166 0.70 -8.93 -1.25
CA MET A 166 -0.64 -8.33 -1.12
C MET A 166 -1.04 -7.39 -2.28
N SER A 167 -0.08 -6.77 -2.97
CA SER A 167 -0.31 -5.75 -3.99
C SER A 167 0.13 -6.21 -5.38
N SER A 168 -0.82 -6.27 -6.33
CA SER A 168 -0.53 -6.52 -7.74
C SER A 168 0.31 -5.41 -8.38
N PHE A 169 0.12 -4.16 -7.96
CA PHE A 169 0.89 -3.01 -8.43
C PHE A 169 2.36 -3.12 -8.02
N THR A 170 2.62 -3.54 -6.78
CA THR A 170 3.98 -3.76 -6.29
C THR A 170 4.62 -4.89 -7.09
N ARG A 171 3.94 -6.03 -7.28
CA ARG A 171 4.46 -7.12 -8.13
C ARG A 171 4.82 -6.65 -9.53
N ALA A 172 3.92 -5.90 -10.18
CA ALA A 172 4.15 -5.37 -11.52
C ALA A 172 5.37 -4.44 -11.56
N ALA A 173 5.53 -3.56 -10.57
CA ALA A 173 6.69 -2.68 -10.47
C ALA A 173 8.00 -3.46 -10.32
N PHE A 174 8.04 -4.51 -9.47
CA PHE A 174 9.22 -5.36 -9.33
C PHE A 174 9.55 -6.11 -10.62
N LEU A 175 8.56 -6.68 -11.30
CA LEU A 175 8.77 -7.38 -12.56
C LEU A 175 9.29 -6.44 -13.64
N HIS A 176 8.75 -5.22 -13.72
CA HIS A 176 9.22 -4.19 -14.66
C HIS A 176 10.65 -3.73 -14.34
N VAL A 177 10.94 -3.41 -13.09
CA VAL A 177 12.31 -3.02 -12.69
C VAL A 177 13.31 -4.15 -12.99
N ARG A 178 12.92 -5.40 -12.73
CA ARG A 178 13.74 -6.56 -13.09
C ARG A 178 13.98 -6.64 -14.59
N SER A 179 12.94 -6.51 -15.43
CA SER A 179 13.12 -6.60 -16.89
C SER A 179 14.04 -5.51 -17.43
N GLU A 180 13.96 -4.29 -16.89
CA GLU A 180 14.86 -3.19 -17.26
C GLU A 180 16.31 -3.47 -16.84
N LEU A 181 16.52 -3.96 -15.63
CA LEU A 181 17.86 -4.32 -15.15
C LEU A 181 18.45 -5.52 -15.89
N ASP A 182 17.63 -6.51 -16.23
CA ASP A 182 18.04 -7.66 -17.05
C ASP A 182 18.50 -7.19 -18.44
N GLN A 183 17.75 -6.30 -19.09
CA GLN A 183 18.14 -5.72 -20.38
C GLN A 183 19.44 -4.92 -20.28
N LEU A 184 19.57 -4.05 -19.27
CA LEU A 184 20.76 -3.21 -19.09
C LEU A 184 22.02 -4.05 -18.82
N THR A 185 21.90 -5.13 -18.05
CA THR A 185 23.05 -5.98 -17.69
C THR A 185 23.40 -7.03 -18.77
N GLN A 186 22.52 -7.22 -19.76
CA GLN A 186 22.77 -8.03 -20.95
C GLN A 186 23.45 -7.27 -22.09
N HIS A 187 23.48 -5.95 -22.04
CA HIS A 187 24.19 -5.15 -23.02
C HIS A 187 25.70 -5.45 -23.02
N GLU A 188 26.32 -5.54 -24.21
CA GLU A 188 27.74 -5.91 -24.38
C GLU A 188 28.70 -4.95 -23.66
N SER A 189 28.30 -3.69 -23.50
CA SER A 189 29.08 -2.67 -22.79
C SER A 189 29.03 -2.80 -21.25
N CYS A 190 28.27 -3.75 -20.69
CA CYS A 190 28.17 -3.93 -19.24
C CYS A 190 29.42 -4.65 -18.69
N PRO A 191 30.18 -4.07 -17.73
CA PRO A 191 31.34 -4.73 -17.16
C PRO A 191 30.96 -6.08 -16.48
N PRO A 192 31.74 -7.16 -16.66
CA PRO A 192 31.40 -8.48 -16.10
C PRO A 192 31.18 -8.48 -14.58
N ALA A 193 31.91 -7.63 -13.84
CA ALA A 193 31.75 -7.48 -12.41
C ALA A 193 30.36 -6.93 -12.02
N VAL A 194 29.82 -5.99 -12.80
CA VAL A 194 28.49 -5.41 -12.57
C VAL A 194 27.41 -6.47 -12.79
N ARG A 195 27.49 -7.22 -13.89
CA ARG A 195 26.58 -8.33 -14.17
C ARG A 195 26.62 -9.40 -13.07
N LYS A 196 27.81 -9.80 -12.62
CA LYS A 196 27.96 -10.77 -11.52
C LYS A 196 27.32 -10.27 -10.23
N GLY A 197 27.55 -9.00 -9.86
CA GLY A 197 26.95 -8.38 -8.68
C GLY A 197 25.42 -8.32 -8.78
N TYR A 198 24.89 -7.96 -9.94
CA TYR A 198 23.45 -7.96 -10.21
C TYR A 198 22.83 -9.35 -10.04
N LEU A 199 23.42 -10.39 -10.64
CA LEU A 199 22.92 -11.77 -10.52
C LEU A 199 22.96 -12.26 -9.07
N MET A 200 24.01 -11.93 -8.31
CA MET A 200 24.10 -12.24 -6.88
C MET A 200 22.99 -11.54 -6.07
N LEU A 201 22.72 -10.26 -6.36
CA LEU A 201 21.64 -9.52 -5.72
C LEU A 201 20.28 -10.14 -6.05
N MET A 202 20.03 -10.47 -7.31
CA MET A 202 18.77 -11.09 -7.74
C MET A 202 18.57 -12.47 -7.12
N ASP A 203 19.62 -13.27 -6.98
CA ASP A 203 19.56 -14.55 -6.27
C ASP A 203 19.19 -14.34 -4.78
N LEU A 204 19.82 -13.36 -4.11
CA LEU A 204 19.47 -13.02 -2.72
C LEU A 204 18.01 -12.58 -2.57
N VAL A 205 17.54 -11.69 -3.46
CA VAL A 205 16.15 -11.22 -3.47
C VAL A 205 15.20 -12.39 -3.73
N THR A 206 15.52 -13.27 -4.67
CA THR A 206 14.71 -14.43 -5.02
C THR A 206 14.62 -15.41 -3.86
N ARG A 207 15.74 -15.72 -3.19
CA ARG A 207 15.77 -16.57 -1.99
C ARG A 207 14.97 -15.97 -0.83
N TYR A 208 15.10 -14.66 -0.63
CA TYR A 208 14.35 -13.96 0.41
C TYR A 208 12.84 -13.96 0.13
N ALA A 209 12.44 -13.80 -1.13
CA ALA A 209 11.06 -13.86 -1.56
C ALA A 209 10.49 -15.30 -1.59
N SER A 210 11.31 -16.31 -1.87
CA SER A 210 10.88 -17.72 -1.95
C SER A 210 10.85 -18.43 -0.60
N THR A 211 11.53 -17.88 0.42
CA THR A 211 11.34 -18.34 1.79
C THR A 211 9.84 -18.24 2.09
N VAL A 212 9.16 -19.36 2.25
CA VAL A 212 7.69 -19.36 2.33
C VAL A 212 7.28 -18.75 3.67
N LEU A 213 6.40 -17.74 3.66
CA LEU A 213 5.50 -17.53 4.81
C LEU A 213 4.53 -18.71 4.75
N SER A 214 4.91 -19.86 5.33
CA SER A 214 4.11 -21.08 5.35
C SER A 214 2.86 -20.85 6.21
N PHE A 215 1.87 -20.14 5.66
CA PHE A 215 0.56 -20.00 6.26
C PHE A 215 -0.38 -21.01 5.63
N ASN A 216 -0.44 -22.15 6.29
CA ASN A 216 -1.50 -23.15 6.31
C ASN A 216 -2.51 -23.08 5.15
N LYS A 217 -2.25 -23.85 4.09
CA LYS A 217 -3.26 -24.37 3.16
C LYS A 217 -4.08 -25.45 3.87
N GLY A 218 -4.71 -25.08 4.99
CA GLY A 218 -5.47 -25.96 5.87
C GLY A 218 -6.90 -25.44 6.03
N GLN A 219 -7.56 -25.19 4.91
CA GLN A 219 -9.01 -25.06 4.87
C GLN A 219 -9.53 -26.37 4.29
N PRO A 220 -10.33 -27.16 5.03
CA PRO A 220 -10.88 -28.40 4.49
C PRO A 220 -11.66 -28.07 3.21
N ALA A 221 -11.38 -28.81 2.15
CA ALA A 221 -12.21 -28.77 0.95
C ALA A 221 -13.67 -29.05 1.36
N PRO A 222 -14.66 -28.27 0.88
CA PRO A 222 -16.05 -28.64 1.09
C PRO A 222 -16.29 -29.99 0.42
N SER A 223 -16.66 -30.96 1.25
CA SER A 223 -17.12 -32.29 0.84
C SER A 223 -18.22 -32.14 -0.21
N ALA A 224 -17.97 -32.74 -1.38
CA ALA A 224 -18.91 -32.78 -2.48
C ALA A 224 -20.11 -33.65 -2.11
N SER A 225 -21.27 -33.04 -1.83
CA SER A 225 -22.55 -33.71 -1.91
C SER A 225 -23.08 -33.60 -3.35
N SER A 226 -23.24 -34.74 -3.99
CA SER A 226 -23.80 -34.88 -5.34
C SER A 226 -25.28 -34.48 -5.37
N SER A 227 -25.64 -33.54 -6.25
CA SER A 227 -26.98 -33.51 -6.84
C SER A 227 -27.01 -32.69 -8.14
N ALA A 228 -27.17 -33.43 -9.23
CA ALA A 228 -27.88 -33.13 -10.48
C ALA A 228 -27.55 -31.85 -11.31
N ARG A 229 -27.12 -32.15 -12.54
CA ARG A 229 -27.02 -31.35 -13.78
C ARG A 229 -28.07 -30.25 -13.97
N THR A 230 -27.61 -29.08 -14.45
CA THR A 230 -27.99 -28.47 -15.76
C THR A 230 -26.92 -27.44 -16.18
N ASN A 231 -26.64 -27.40 -17.48
CA ASN A 231 -25.49 -26.71 -18.14
C ASN A 231 -25.88 -25.28 -18.61
N PRO A 232 -25.02 -24.49 -19.30
CA PRO A 232 -24.39 -23.29 -18.76
C PRO A 232 -24.84 -21.96 -19.42
N ALA A 233 -24.65 -20.84 -18.73
CA ALA A 233 -24.65 -19.51 -19.35
C ALA A 233 -23.45 -18.70 -18.86
N SER A 234 -22.67 -18.23 -19.84
CA SER A 234 -21.48 -17.39 -19.75
C SER A 234 -21.76 -16.03 -19.11
N GLY A 235 -20.98 -15.66 -18.10
CA GLY A 235 -20.96 -14.32 -17.51
C GLY A 235 -19.58 -14.00 -16.95
N THR A 236 -18.89 -13.09 -17.60
CA THR A 236 -17.57 -12.55 -17.25
C THR A 236 -17.63 -11.78 -15.93
N GLY A 237 -16.93 -12.28 -14.90
CA GLY A 237 -16.87 -11.67 -13.57
C GLY A 237 -16.00 -10.41 -13.54
N SER A 238 -16.63 -9.25 -13.34
CA SER A 238 -15.97 -7.97 -13.03
C SER A 238 -15.50 -7.94 -11.57
N PRO A 239 -14.35 -7.33 -11.22
CA PRO A 239 -13.86 -7.28 -9.85
C PRO A 239 -14.72 -6.39 -8.94
N ALA A 240 -14.84 -6.79 -7.67
CA ALA A 240 -15.72 -6.22 -6.66
C ALA A 240 -15.50 -4.72 -6.37
N ASP A 241 -16.61 -3.98 -6.28
CA ASP A 241 -16.69 -2.58 -5.92
C ASP A 241 -16.44 -2.38 -4.40
N PRO A 242 -15.42 -1.59 -4.00
CA PRO A 242 -15.08 -1.36 -2.59
C PRO A 242 -16.07 -0.44 -1.84
N THR A 243 -17.19 -0.01 -2.44
CA THR A 243 -18.17 0.87 -1.78
C THR A 243 -19.32 0.15 -1.06
N LYS A 244 -19.34 -1.19 -1.00
CA LYS A 244 -20.34 -1.94 -0.23
C LYS A 244 -19.77 -2.46 1.09
N LEU A 245 -19.43 -1.57 2.03
CA LEU A 245 -19.37 -1.94 3.44
C LEU A 245 -20.77 -1.79 4.04
N LYS A 246 -21.37 -2.94 4.33
CA LYS A 246 -22.72 -3.10 4.88
C LYS A 246 -22.69 -2.65 6.33
N THR A 247 -23.47 -1.63 6.63
CA THR A 247 -23.85 -1.23 7.98
C THR A 247 -24.41 -2.44 8.73
N ARG A 248 -23.82 -2.77 9.86
CA ARG A 248 -24.51 -3.44 10.96
C ARG A 248 -24.01 -2.84 12.26
#